data_AF-A0A7X8G1H5-F1
#
_entry.id   AF-A0A7X8G1H5-F1
#
_cell.length_a   1.000
_cell.length_b   1.000
_cell.length_c   1.000
_cell.angle_alpha   90.00
_cell.angle_beta   90.00
_cell.angle_gamma   90.00
#
_symmetry.space_group_name_H-M   'P 1'
#
loop_
_entity.id
_entity.type
_entity.pdbx_description
1 polymer ?
#
loop_
_entity_poly.entity_id
_entity_poly.type
_entity_poly.pdbx_seq_one_letter_code
_entity_poly.pdbx_strand_id
1 'polypeptide(L)' 'MNELEKIKKMYDNGFRCIRYDDTKDGDMCIYFKNFENEDSEALRVSDFEQKMQIKNFINENTMR' A
#
# COMPACT_ATOMS: atom_id res chain seq x y z
N MET A 1 6.68 -5.07 -13.12
CA MET A 1 6.54 -3.82 -12.35
C MET A 1 6.42 -4.24 -10.91
N ASN A 2 7.33 -3.80 -10.06
CA ASN A 2 7.39 -4.18 -8.64
C ASN A 2 6.16 -3.57 -7.92
N GLU A 3 5.49 -4.31 -7.02
CA GLU A 3 4.29 -3.84 -6.32
C GLU A 3 4.58 -2.54 -5.55
N LEU A 4 5.80 -2.34 -5.06
CA LEU A 4 6.26 -1.09 -4.48
C LEU A 4 6.19 0.09 -5.46
N GLU A 5 6.59 -0.10 -6.72
CA GLU A 5 6.51 0.95 -7.74
C GLU A 5 5.06 1.31 -8.07
N LYS A 6 4.17 0.32 -8.06
CA LYS A 6 2.73 0.56 -8.24
C LYS A 6 2.18 1.41 -7.10
N ILE A 7 2.54 1.10 -5.86
CA ILE A 7 2.10 1.87 -4.68
C ILE A 7 2.64 3.30 -4.69
N LYS A 8 3.92 3.50 -5.06
CA LYS A 8 4.49 4.85 -5.23
C LYS A 8 3.68 5.69 -6.23
N LYS A 9 3.39 5.13 -7.40
CA LYS A 9 2.54 5.79 -8.42
C LYS A 9 1.14 6.08 -7.90
N MET A 10 0.56 5.20 -7.09
CA MET A 10 -0.74 5.45 -6.46
C MET A 10 -0.67 6.66 -5.51
N TYR A 11 0.39 6.77 -4.71
CA TYR A 11 0.62 7.94 -3.84
C TYR A 11 0.76 9.24 -4.63
N ASP A 12 1.49 9.22 -5.75
CA ASP A 12 1.61 10.37 -6.66
C ASP A 12 0.25 10.77 -7.25
N ASN A 13 -0.65 9.80 -7.47
CA ASN A 13 -2.01 10.00 -7.97
C ASN A 13 -3.04 10.31 -6.87
N GLY A 14 -2.60 10.69 -5.65
CA GLY A 14 -3.50 11.12 -4.57
C GLY A 14 -4.11 10.00 -3.73
N PHE A 15 -3.82 8.72 -4.01
CA PHE A 15 -4.22 7.65 -3.12
C PHE A 15 -3.39 7.66 -1.84
N ARG A 16 -4.01 7.27 -0.72
CA ARG A 16 -3.33 7.02 0.55
C ARG A 16 -3.74 5.67 1.10
N CYS A 17 -2.79 4.96 1.72
CA CYS A 17 -3.11 3.76 2.46
C CYS A 17 -3.99 4.13 3.66
N ILE A 18 -5.13 3.46 3.80
CA ILE A 18 -6.05 3.62 4.94
C ILE A 18 -5.98 2.44 5.91
N ARG A 19 -5.53 1.28 5.44
CA ARG A 19 -5.38 0.05 6.20
C ARG A 19 -4.50 -0.93 5.44
N TYR A 20 -3.76 -1.77 6.16
CA TYR A 20 -3.22 -3.01 5.61
C TYR A 20 -3.42 -4.14 6.62
N ASP A 21 -3.65 -5.34 6.10
CA ASP A 21 -3.72 -6.58 6.87
C ASP A 21 -2.47 -7.40 6.55
N ASP A 22 -1.67 -7.68 7.58
CA ASP A 22 -0.45 -8.47 7.48
C ASP A 22 -0.65 -9.79 8.23
N THR A 23 -1.08 -10.83 7.52
CA THR A 23 -1.18 -12.17 8.11
C THR A 23 0.20 -12.79 8.22
N LYS A 24 0.57 -13.27 9.42
CA LYS A 24 1.91 -13.81 9.76
C LYS A 24 2.46 -14.87 8.78
N ASP A 25 1.58 -15.61 8.09
CA ASP A 25 1.95 -16.71 7.19
C ASP A 25 1.39 -16.55 5.76
N GLY A 26 0.92 -15.34 5.40
CA GLY A 26 0.12 -15.15 4.18
C GLY A 26 0.36 -13.82 3.48
N ASP A 27 -0.45 -13.57 2.44
CA ASP A 27 -0.39 -12.34 1.65
C ASP A 27 -0.72 -11.10 2.50
N MET A 28 -0.05 -10.00 2.20
CA MET A 28 -0.39 -8.69 2.76
C MET A 28 -1.42 -8.04 1.83
N CYS A 29 -2.58 -7.68 2.37
CA CYS A 29 -3.59 -6.92 1.64
C CYS A 29 -3.55 -5.45 2.10
N ILE A 30 -3.41 -4.53 1.15
CA ILE A 30 -3.30 -3.10 1.40
C ILE A 30 -4.48 -2.41 0.76
N TYR A 31 -5.14 -1.53 1.50
CA TYR A 31 -6.32 -0.81 1.07
C TYR A 31 -6.00 0.68 0.95
N PHE A 32 -6.28 1.23 -0.22
CA PHE A 32 -6.05 2.61 -0.58
C PHE A 32 -7.36 3.34 -0.81
N LYS A 33 -7.38 4.62 -0.43
CA LYS A 33 -8.46 5.56 -0.75
C LYS A 33 -7.86 6.79 -1.40
N ASN A 34 -8.45 7.24 -2.50
CA ASN A 34 -8.27 8.59 -2.99
C ASN A 34 -9.44 9.44 -2.46
N PHE A 35 -9.11 10.52 -1.74
CA PHE A 35 -10.11 11.38 -1.11
C PHE A 35 -10.61 12.49 -2.03
N GLU A 36 -9.94 12.75 -3.15
CA GLU A 36 -10.34 13.77 -4.13
C GLU A 36 -11.45 13.28 -5.05
N ASN A 37 -11.36 12.02 -5.49
CA ASN A 37 -12.32 11.43 -6.42
C ASN A 37 -13.13 10.26 -5.81
N GLU A 38 -12.92 9.98 -4.52
CA GLU A 38 -13.55 8.89 -3.78
C GLU A 38 -13.24 7.46 -4.28
N ASP A 39 -12.23 7.26 -5.12
CA ASP A 39 -11.83 5.93 -5.58
C ASP A 39 -11.20 5.10 -4.47
N SER A 40 -11.37 3.77 -4.54
CA SER A 40 -10.78 2.82 -3.59
C SER A 40 -10.14 1.66 -4.34
N GLU A 41 -8.95 1.27 -3.88
CA GLU A 41 -8.14 0.23 -4.52
C GLU A 41 -7.57 -0.72 -3.48
N ALA A 42 -7.39 -1.98 -3.85
CA ALA A 42 -6.80 -2.99 -2.98
C ALA A 42 -5.67 -3.71 -3.70
N LEU A 43 -4.55 -3.92 -3.00
CA LEU A 43 -3.38 -4.59 -3.55
C LEU A 43 -2.94 -5.72 -2.62
N ARG A 44 -2.68 -6.88 -3.22
CA ARG A 44 -2.19 -8.08 -2.53
C ARG A 44 -0.73 -8.31 -2.86
N VAL A 45 0.10 -8.49 -1.83
CA VAL A 45 1.54 -8.73 -1.94
C VAL A 45 1.89 -10.03 -1.23
N SER A 46 2.47 -10.99 -1.92
CA SER A 46 2.88 -12.27 -1.35
C SER A 46 4.36 -12.31 -0.98
N ASP A 47 5.21 -11.57 -1.71
CA ASP A 47 6.65 -11.54 -1.52
C ASP A 47 7.09 -10.87 -0.21
N PHE A 48 7.99 -11.51 0.53
CA PHE A 48 8.40 -11.07 1.87
C PHE A 48 9.23 -9.77 1.85
N GLU A 49 10.18 -9.66 0.92
CA GLU A 49 11.04 -8.48 0.83
C GLU A 49 10.21 -7.26 0.44
N GLN A 50 9.33 -7.41 -0.54
CA GLN A 50 8.39 -6.37 -0.94
C GLN A 50 7.45 -5.95 0.18
N LYS A 51 6.91 -6.90 0.96
CA LYS A 51 6.09 -6.56 2.14
C LYS A 51 6.83 -5.64 3.09
N MET A 52 8.11 -5.90 3.38
CA MET A 52 8.90 -5.05 4.27
C MET A 52 9.13 -3.65 3.68
N GLN A 53 9.53 -3.57 2.40
CA GLN A 53 9.75 -2.29 1.71
C GLN A 53 8.48 -1.44 1.67
N ILE A 54 7.34 -2.06 1.39
CA ILE A 54 6.05 -1.39 1.31
C ILE A 54 5.58 -0.91 2.69
N LYS A 55 5.73 -1.71 3.75
CA LYS A 55 5.42 -1.27 5.13
C LYS A 55 6.24 -0.04 5.51
N ASN A 56 7.55 -0.06 5.24
CA ASN A 56 8.41 1.09 5.53
C ASN A 56 7.94 2.33 4.77
N PHE A 57 7.69 2.21 3.47
CA PHE A 57 7.17 3.30 2.65
C PHE A 57 5.84 3.86 3.18
N ILE A 58 4.87 3.00 3.50
CA ILE A 58 3.57 3.44 4.05
C ILE A 58 3.78 4.17 5.38
N ASN A 59 4.61 3.63 6.28
CA ASN A 59 4.88 4.23 7.59
C ASN A 59 5.55 5.60 7.48
N GLU A 60 6.49 5.78 6.54
CA GLU A 60 7.16 7.06 6.28
C GLU A 60 6.21 8.12 5.68
N ASN A 61 5.19 7.68 4.94
CA ASN A 61 4.24 8.55 4.24
C ASN A 61 2.85 8.63 4.92
N THR A 62 2.70 8.00 6.08
CA THR A 62 1.51 8.15 6.92
C THR A 62 1.71 9.41 7.75
N MET A 63 0.85 10.41 7.55
CA MET A 63 0.89 11.63 8.37
C MET A 63 0.57 11.27 9.83
N ARG A 64 1.41 11.72 10.77
CA ARG A 64 1.13 11.68 12.21
C ARG A 64 0.11 12.73 12.60
#